data_AF-M3JB86-F1
#
_entry.id   AF-M3JB86-F1
#
_cell.length_a   1.000
_cell.length_b   1.000
_cell.length_c   1.000
_cell.angle_alpha   90.00
_cell.angle_beta   90.00
_cell.angle_gamma   90.00
#
_symmetry.space_group_name_H-M   'P 1'
#
loop_
_entity.id
_entity.type
_entity.pdbx_description
1 polymer ?
#
loop_
_entity_poly.entity_id
_entity_poly.type
_entity_poly.pdbx_seq_one_letter_code
_entity_poly.pdbx_strand_id
1 'polypeptide(L)'
;MKTITLNCAKMREKTAAFEYLARKFGLDPDVKNLDELYDALGEINEPTQINLKNRAALSTLGDYADDLIAVFTDLAEENERVKFEILS
;
A
#
# COMPACT_ATOMS: atom_id res chain seq x y z
N MET A 1 7.23 13.67 10.42
CA MET A 1 6.46 13.12 9.27
C MET A 1 7.30 12.04 8.62
N LYS A 2 6.80 10.81 8.64
CA LYS A 2 7.46 9.64 8.05
C LYS A 2 7.12 9.56 6.57
N THR A 3 8.05 9.10 5.74
CA THR A 3 7.81 8.93 4.29
C THR A 3 8.10 7.49 3.90
N ILE A 4 7.12 6.82 3.31
CA ILE A 4 7.21 5.45 2.81
C ILE A 4 7.05 5.50 1.30
N THR A 5 8.04 5.00 0.57
CA THR A 5 7.97 4.89 -0.90
C THR A 5 7.79 3.44 -1.31
N LEU A 6 6.67 3.17 -1.97
CA LEU A 6 6.32 1.90 -2.57
C LEU A 6 6.77 1.89 -4.03
N ASN A 7 7.42 0.80 -4.45
CA ASN A 7 7.86 0.61 -5.82
C ASN A 7 7.08 -0.58 -6.39
N CYS A 8 6.08 -0.28 -7.23
CA CYS A 8 5.21 -1.29 -7.83
C CYS A 8 5.95 -2.29 -8.70
N ALA A 9 7.17 -1.98 -9.17
CA ALA A 9 7.99 -2.95 -9.88
C ALA A 9 8.39 -4.17 -9.03
N LYS A 10 8.24 -4.09 -7.70
CA LYS A 10 8.44 -5.18 -6.73
C LYS A 10 7.16 -5.93 -6.37
N MET A 11 6.01 -5.55 -6.92
CA MET A 11 4.68 -6.06 -6.59
C MET A 11 4.03 -6.69 -7.82
N ARG A 12 4.72 -7.66 -8.46
CA ARG A 12 4.34 -8.23 -9.77
C ARG A 12 3.37 -9.42 -9.69
N GLU A 13 3.12 -9.89 -8.49
CA GLU A 13 2.17 -10.96 -8.17
C GLU A 13 1.62 -10.70 -6.76
N LYS A 14 0.43 -11.25 -6.44
CA LYS A 14 -0.26 -10.95 -5.17
C LYS A 14 0.60 -11.27 -3.96
N THR A 15 1.20 -12.46 -3.89
CA THR A 15 2.07 -12.87 -2.78
C THR A 15 3.26 -11.92 -2.61
N ALA A 16 3.98 -11.62 -3.70
CA ALA A 16 5.10 -10.69 -3.65
C ALA A 16 4.69 -9.26 -3.26
N ALA A 17 3.48 -8.83 -3.61
CA ALA A 17 2.93 -7.55 -3.19
C ALA A 17 2.74 -7.50 -1.67
N PHE A 18 2.06 -8.49 -1.08
CA PHE A 18 1.85 -8.55 0.37
C PHE A 18 3.15 -8.71 1.15
N GLU A 19 4.06 -9.57 0.72
CA GLU A 19 5.38 -9.70 1.34
C GLU A 19 6.17 -8.37 1.29
N TYR A 20 6.11 -7.67 0.15
CA TYR A 20 6.76 -6.37 0.00
C TYR A 20 6.15 -5.31 0.92
N LEU A 21 4.82 -5.26 1.00
CA LEU A 21 4.08 -4.32 1.85
C LEU A 21 4.32 -4.58 3.33
N ALA A 22 4.24 -5.84 3.78
CA ALA A 22 4.53 -6.23 5.15
C ALA A 22 5.93 -5.75 5.57
N ARG A 23 6.94 -5.93 4.71
CA ARG A 23 8.30 -5.44 4.98
C ARG A 23 8.42 -3.91 4.97
N LYS A 24 7.63 -3.21 4.15
CA LYS A 24 7.69 -1.74 4.04
C LYS A 24 7.04 -1.03 5.22
N PHE A 25 5.98 -1.60 5.75
CA PHE A 25 5.22 -1.02 6.85
C PHE A 25 5.53 -1.66 8.20
N GLY A 26 6.25 -2.79 8.22
CA GLY A 26 6.54 -3.55 9.44
C GLY A 26 5.31 -4.31 9.95
N LEU A 27 4.49 -4.82 9.04
CA LEU A 27 3.25 -5.55 9.35
C LEU A 27 3.54 -7.02 9.66
N ASP A 28 2.54 -7.69 10.21
CA ASP A 28 2.55 -9.13 10.38
C ASP A 28 2.66 -9.84 9.00
N PRO A 29 3.57 -10.82 8.83
CA PRO A 29 3.68 -11.62 7.62
C PRO A 29 2.40 -12.38 7.23
N ASP A 30 1.46 -12.56 8.15
CA ASP A 30 0.19 -13.25 7.88
C ASP A 30 -0.86 -12.36 7.20
N VAL A 31 -0.62 -11.05 7.03
CA VAL A 31 -1.45 -10.15 6.21
C VAL A 31 -1.40 -10.60 4.75
N LYS A 32 -2.50 -11.18 4.24
CA LYS A 32 -2.57 -11.86 2.93
C LYS A 32 -3.72 -11.39 2.05
N ASN A 33 -4.58 -10.49 2.54
CA ASN A 33 -5.67 -9.92 1.77
C ASN A 33 -5.84 -8.40 2.00
N LEU A 34 -6.71 -7.75 1.21
CA LEU A 34 -6.88 -6.29 1.24
C LEU A 34 -7.51 -5.79 2.53
N ASP A 35 -8.46 -6.54 3.10
CA ASP A 35 -9.13 -6.16 4.35
C ASP A 35 -8.12 -6.17 5.52
N GLU A 36 -7.32 -7.24 5.64
CA GLU A 36 -6.24 -7.32 6.63
C GLU A 36 -5.19 -6.24 6.44
N LEU A 37 -4.87 -5.89 5.19
CA LEU A 37 -3.94 -4.80 4.89
C LEU A 37 -4.52 -3.45 5.31
N TYR A 38 -5.80 -3.20 5.01
CA TYR A 38 -6.48 -1.99 5.39
C TYR A 38 -6.51 -1.83 6.92
N ASP A 39 -6.92 -2.88 7.65
CA ASP A 39 -6.93 -2.90 9.11
C ASP A 39 -5.54 -2.61 9.69
N ALA A 40 -4.51 -3.28 9.17
CA ALA A 40 -3.13 -3.10 9.65
C ALA A 40 -2.57 -1.70 9.36
N LEU A 41 -2.96 -1.07 8.25
CA LEU A 41 -2.55 0.30 7.92
C LEU A 41 -3.38 1.35 8.68
N GLY A 42 -4.62 1.03 9.05
CA GLY A 42 -5.49 1.89 9.87
C GLY A 42 -4.87 2.25 11.23
N GLU A 43 -4.02 1.37 11.77
CA GLU A 43 -3.28 1.58 13.02
C GLU A 43 -2.15 2.65 12.93
N ILE A 44 -1.90 3.22 11.75
CA ILE A 44 -0.95 4.33 11.60
C ILE A 44 -1.44 5.55 12.40
N ASN A 45 -0.74 5.84 13.49
CA ASN A 45 -1.05 6.91 14.43
C ASN A 45 -0.07 8.11 14.36
N GLU A 46 0.88 8.08 13.42
CA GLU A 46 1.85 9.14 13.18
C GLU A 46 1.69 9.76 11.77
N PRO A 47 1.97 11.07 11.58
CA PRO A 47 1.92 11.69 10.26
C PRO A 47 2.82 10.97 9.23
N THR A 48 2.20 10.39 8.21
CA THR A 48 2.85 9.49 7.24
C THR A 48 2.47 9.84 5.81
N GLN A 49 3.48 10.06 4.96
CA GLN A 49 3.35 10.21 3.51
C GLN A 49 3.66 8.86 2.84
N ILE A 50 2.71 8.31 2.09
CA ILE A 50 2.86 7.10 1.28
C ILE A 50 2.94 7.51 -0.19
N ASN A 51 4.05 7.19 -0.83
CA ASN A 51 4.31 7.52 -2.24
C ASN A 51 4.37 6.25 -3.07
N LEU A 52 3.52 6.14 -4.08
CA LEU A 52 3.48 5.01 -5.00
C LEU A 52 4.21 5.36 -6.31
N LYS A 53 5.28 4.63 -6.61
CA LYS A 53 6.08 4.79 -7.84
C LYS A 53 5.91 3.61 -8.79
N ASN A 54 6.07 3.88 -10.08
CA ASN A 54 6.02 2.88 -11.15
C ASN A 54 4.65 2.17 -11.24
N ARG A 55 3.53 2.89 -11.04
CA ARG A 55 2.17 2.34 -11.01
C ARG A 55 1.90 1.35 -12.14
N ALA A 56 2.39 1.63 -13.35
CA ALA A 56 2.21 0.78 -14.53
C ALA A 56 2.64 -0.69 -14.31
N ALA A 57 3.59 -0.95 -13.39
CA ALA A 57 4.01 -2.31 -13.06
C ALA A 57 2.92 -3.16 -12.36
N LEU A 58 1.93 -2.52 -11.72
CA LEU A 58 0.80 -3.23 -11.11
C LEU A 58 -0.15 -3.85 -12.14
N SER A 59 -0.05 -3.49 -13.43
CA SER A 59 -0.87 -4.09 -14.51
C SER A 59 -0.81 -5.63 -14.53
N THR A 60 0.28 -6.21 -14.03
CA THR A 60 0.46 -7.66 -13.83
C THR A 60 -0.52 -8.29 -12.84
N LEU A 61 -1.15 -7.50 -11.96
CA LEU A 61 -2.15 -7.94 -10.99
C LEU A 61 -3.59 -7.94 -11.56
N GLY A 62 -3.79 -7.43 -12.79
CA GLY A 62 -5.12 -7.27 -13.39
C GLY A 62 -5.99 -6.31 -12.59
N ASP A 63 -7.28 -6.60 -12.48
CA ASP A 63 -8.27 -5.79 -11.75
C ASP A 63 -7.87 -5.52 -10.29
N TYR A 64 -7.11 -6.46 -9.70
CA TYR A 64 -6.60 -6.34 -8.34
C TYR A 64 -5.65 -5.17 -8.13
N ALA A 65 -5.05 -4.63 -9.20
CA ALA A 65 -4.20 -3.45 -9.14
C ALA A 65 -4.97 -2.22 -8.65
N ASP A 66 -6.20 -2.04 -9.14
CA ASP A 66 -7.02 -0.90 -8.79
C ASP A 66 -7.59 -1.07 -7.37
N ASP A 67 -8.00 -2.27 -6.97
CA ASP A 67 -8.41 -2.57 -5.59
C ASP A 67 -7.28 -2.28 -4.59
N LEU A 68 -6.04 -2.65 -4.91
CA LEU A 68 -4.89 -2.37 -4.05
C LEU A 68 -4.62 -0.86 -3.92
N ILE A 69 -4.82 -0.08 -4.99
CA ILE A 69 -4.67 1.39 -4.94
C ILE A 69 -5.82 2.02 -4.15
N ALA A 70 -7.04 1.47 -4.27
CA ALA A 70 -8.20 1.92 -3.51
C ALA A 70 -7.93 1.83 -2.01
N VAL A 71 -7.35 0.74 -1.51
CA VAL A 71 -6.95 0.60 -0.09
C VAL A 71 -6.14 1.80 0.42
N PHE A 72 -5.14 2.28 -0.35
CA PHE A 72 -4.34 3.43 0.06
C PHE A 72 -5.06 4.77 -0.11
N THR A 73 -5.95 4.86 -1.09
CA THR A 73 -6.79 6.05 -1.32
C THR A 73 -7.78 6.22 -0.18
N ASP A 74 -8.55 5.18 0.12
CA ASP A 74 -9.55 5.13 1.18
C ASP A 74 -8.91 5.38 2.55
N LEU A 75 -7.76 4.75 2.81
CA LEU A 75 -6.99 5.00 4.03
C LEU A 75 -6.61 6.48 4.19
N ALA A 76 -6.20 7.16 3.12
CA ALA A 76 -5.81 8.57 3.17
C ALA A 76 -7.02 9.51 3.27
N GLU A 77 -8.19 9.09 2.80
CA GLU A 77 -9.45 9.82 2.97
C GLU A 77 -9.96 9.71 4.42
N GLU A 78 -9.82 8.55 5.05
CA GLU A 78 -10.34 8.28 6.39
C GLU A 78 -9.36 8.61 7.53
N ASN A 79 -8.05 8.52 7.28
CA ASN A 79 -7.02 8.84 8.27
C ASN A 79 -6.26 10.11 7.90
N GLU A 80 -6.63 11.24 8.51
CA GLU A 80 -6.01 12.57 8.28
C GLU A 80 -4.48 12.62 8.50
N ARG A 81 -3.92 11.62 9.21
CA ARG A 81 -2.47 11.51 9.43
C ARG A 81 -1.76 10.88 8.23
N VAL A 82 -2.49 10.19 7.36
CA VAL A 82 -1.96 9.54 6.17
C VAL A 82 -2.22 10.43 4.96
N LYS A 83 -1.19 10.55 4.13
CA LYS A 83 -1.30 11.14 2.80
C LYS A 83 -0.83 10.13 1.78
N PHE A 84 -1.57 10.01 0.69
CA PHE A 84 -1.24 9.10 -0.40
C PHE A 84 -1.05 9.87 -1.70
N GLU A 85 0.04 9.59 -2.40
CA GLU A 85 0.34 10.20 -3.70
C GLU A 85 0.90 9.15 -4.67
N ILE A 86 0.40 9.19 -5.90
CA ILE A 86 0.94 8.41 -7.02
C ILE A 86 1.93 9.32 -7.76
N LEU A 87 3.21 8.96 -7.70
CA LEU A 87 4.28 9.67 -8.36
C LEU A 87 4.45 9.16 -9.79
N SER A 88 4.41 10.10 -10.74
CA SER A 88 4.66 9.92 -12.17
C SER A 88 6.04 9.36 -12.49
#